data_AF-A0A0D0SLM8-F1
#
_entry.id   AF-A0A0D0SLM8-F1
#
_cell.length_a   1.000
_cell.length_b   1.000
_cell.length_c   1.000
_cell.angle_alpha   90.00
_cell.angle_beta   90.00
_cell.angle_gamma   90.00
#
_symmetry.space_group_name_H-M   'P 1'
#
loop_
_entity.id
_entity.type
_entity.pdbx_description
1 polymer ?
#
loop_
_entity_poly.entity_id
_entity_poly.type
_entity_poly.pdbx_seq_one_letter_code
_entity_poly.pdbx_strand_id
1 'polypeptide(L)'
;MTKQTQTATKKAASRRPTCKHCKVRFTTTIKDKIYCSRTCKDKSLAVSRRKDPLEKAMKCAFFYYLARECSRAGTLEILRGHTVETLSALHSLYKANMRYNGYGDRNDYELSHISPVSGVNTLGLLFADNLVSAPKSLNRAHGTKHFGHGMSISRATLNTKHAVDKENEKESAIVQRVLAFLGKTVVLETIKACKMKPTQRCQLTQWIVNHYDESNAEHVAALPDIDALEDMKTKQLQAVKTLMTGKESSFMLCEAARVEHVMSRELSRLSLVRPKLEVYAYAFEDALTTQAGHSLFTTHHAQMLFDVLHGKSIEVMGDTLQMVIAENTLYKHISHVHGWAQATDMSMAAYKALVSAPVTAAVQEVELIVDSRGNINPLECHEYYSQIPF
;
A
#
# COMPACT_ATOMS: atom_id res chain seq x y z
N MET A 1 81.97 -28.82 28.03
CA MET A 1 81.91 -27.39 27.64
C MET A 1 80.89 -27.22 26.52
N THR A 2 79.66 -26.85 26.88
CA THR A 2 78.53 -26.68 25.96
C THR A 2 78.50 -25.23 25.46
N LYS A 3 78.72 -25.01 24.16
CA LYS A 3 78.61 -23.69 23.52
C LYS A 3 77.14 -23.31 23.38
N GLN A 4 76.72 -22.27 24.09
CA GLN A 4 75.43 -21.60 23.87
C GLN A 4 75.53 -20.69 22.65
N THR A 5 74.74 -20.99 21.62
CA THR A 5 74.56 -20.14 20.44
C THR A 5 73.57 -19.03 20.78
N GLN A 6 74.07 -17.79 20.87
CA GLN A 6 73.21 -16.60 21.02
C GLN A 6 72.63 -16.20 19.65
N THR A 7 71.35 -16.44 19.45
CA THR A 7 70.59 -15.96 18.29
C THR A 7 70.29 -14.46 18.45
N ALA A 8 70.97 -13.62 17.65
CA ALA A 8 70.70 -12.19 17.60
C ALA A 8 69.31 -11.93 16.99
N THR A 9 68.38 -11.42 17.80
CA THR A 9 67.05 -10.97 17.37
C THR A 9 67.17 -9.65 16.61
N LYS A 10 66.99 -9.69 15.28
CA LYS A 10 66.89 -8.48 14.45
C LYS A 10 65.75 -7.59 14.96
N LYS A 11 66.06 -6.41 15.48
CA LYS A 11 65.06 -5.39 15.85
C LYS A 11 64.24 -4.99 14.63
N ALA A 12 62.92 -5.19 14.70
CA ALA A 12 62.00 -4.76 13.65
C ALA A 12 62.10 -3.24 13.42
N ALA A 13 62.23 -2.83 12.16
CA ALA A 13 62.34 -1.43 11.79
C ALA A 13 61.08 -0.65 12.21
N SER A 14 61.28 0.41 12.99
CA SER A 14 60.22 1.32 13.43
C SER A 14 59.93 2.36 12.36
N ARG A 15 58.65 2.55 12.01
CA ARG A 15 58.17 3.51 11.02
C ARG A 15 57.14 4.46 11.62
N ARG A 16 56.99 5.64 11.01
CA ARG A 16 56.06 6.70 11.47
C ARG A 16 55.02 7.12 10.41
N PRO A 17 54.09 6.23 10.01
CA PRO A 17 53.01 6.60 9.09
C PRO A 17 52.05 7.65 9.68
N THR A 18 51.31 8.32 8.80
CA THR A 18 50.23 9.27 9.17
C THR A 18 48.89 8.54 9.20
N CYS A 19 48.13 8.66 10.28
CA CYS A 19 46.81 8.03 10.41
C CYS A 19 45.82 8.59 9.39
N LYS A 20 45.15 7.73 8.61
CA LYS A 20 44.16 8.19 7.61
C LYS A 20 42.95 8.94 8.21
N HIS A 21 42.59 8.65 9.46
CA HIS A 21 41.43 9.26 10.12
C HIS A 21 41.77 10.60 10.80
N CYS A 22 42.59 10.58 11.86
CA CYS A 22 42.89 11.79 12.65
C CYS A 22 44.07 12.61 12.11
N LYS A 23 44.72 12.17 11.03
CA LYS A 23 45.88 12.82 10.39
C LYS A 23 47.12 13.00 11.28
N VAL A 24 47.15 12.37 12.46
CA VAL A 24 48.31 12.38 13.37
C VAL A 24 49.32 11.30 12.95
N ARG A 25 50.62 11.61 13.04
CA ARG A 25 51.72 10.64 12.84
C ARG A 25 51.81 9.70 14.04
N PHE A 26 52.01 8.40 13.80
CA PHE A 26 52.12 7.39 14.86
C PHE A 26 53.22 6.38 14.54
N THR A 27 53.80 5.79 15.58
CA THR A 27 54.89 4.81 15.43
C THR A 27 54.36 3.38 15.34
N THR A 28 54.91 2.56 14.45
CA THR A 28 54.56 1.14 14.33
C THR A 28 55.71 0.32 13.74
N THR A 29 55.73 -0.98 14.01
CA THR A 29 56.63 -1.97 13.39
C THR A 29 55.94 -2.75 12.26
N ILE A 30 54.64 -2.58 12.07
CA ILE A 30 53.82 -3.33 11.09
C ILE A 30 53.71 -2.52 9.79
N LYS A 31 54.07 -3.13 8.65
CA LYS A 31 54.09 -2.48 7.32
C LYS A 31 52.70 -2.06 6.81
N ASP A 32 51.64 -2.75 7.22
CA ASP A 32 50.29 -2.48 6.70
C ASP A 32 49.40 -1.74 7.70
N LYS A 33 49.96 -1.28 8.82
CA LYS A 33 49.18 -0.52 9.81
C LYS A 33 48.95 0.92 9.32
N ILE A 34 47.68 1.22 9.05
CA ILE A 34 47.18 2.49 8.46
C ILE A 34 46.60 3.45 9.51
N TYR A 35 46.17 2.92 10.67
CA TYR A 35 45.50 3.69 11.72
C TYR A 35 46.32 3.66 13.02
N CYS A 36 46.35 4.81 13.73
CA CYS A 36 47.11 4.94 14.98
C CYS A 36 46.53 4.10 16.12
N SER A 37 45.20 3.95 16.16
CA SER A 37 44.49 3.20 17.19
C SER A 37 43.33 2.39 16.61
N ARG A 38 42.83 1.41 17.38
CA ARG A 38 41.63 0.66 17.02
C ARG A 38 40.42 1.60 16.90
N THR A 39 40.29 2.56 17.80
CA THR A 39 39.28 3.62 17.74
C THR A 39 39.32 4.39 16.42
N CYS A 40 40.51 4.74 15.91
CA CYS A 40 40.62 5.44 14.63
C CYS A 40 40.28 4.54 13.44
N LYS A 41 40.62 3.26 13.50
CA LYS A 41 40.19 2.26 12.51
C LYS A 41 38.67 2.15 12.50
N ASP A 42 38.06 1.98 13.66
CA ASP A 42 36.61 1.79 13.80
C ASP A 42 35.84 3.06 13.41
N LYS A 43 36.31 4.25 13.78
CA LYS A 43 35.71 5.53 13.33
C LYS A 43 35.84 5.73 11.81
N SER A 44 36.99 5.40 11.22
CA SER A 44 37.17 5.47 9.77
C SER A 44 36.26 4.49 9.04
N LEU A 45 36.14 3.26 9.55
CA LEU A 45 35.22 2.25 9.03
C LEU A 45 33.76 2.67 9.22
N ALA A 46 33.42 3.35 10.32
CA ALA A 46 32.08 3.89 10.55
C ALA A 46 31.72 5.00 9.55
N VAL A 47 32.68 5.86 9.19
CA VAL A 47 32.49 6.89 8.16
C VAL A 47 32.33 6.26 6.77
N SER A 48 33.15 5.26 6.41
CA SER A 48 32.99 4.55 5.13
C SER A 48 31.75 3.66 5.08
N ARG A 49 31.21 3.26 6.25
CA ARG A 49 29.95 2.51 6.38
C ARG A 49 28.71 3.41 6.50
N ARG A 50 28.85 4.74 6.51
CA ARG A 50 27.69 5.63 6.36
C ARG A 50 27.16 5.47 4.94
N LYS A 51 26.32 4.46 4.74
CA LYS A 51 25.51 4.28 3.54
C LYS A 51 24.72 5.56 3.32
N ASP A 52 24.68 6.04 2.09
CA ASP A 52 23.84 7.19 1.74
C ASP A 52 22.42 6.86 2.18
N PRO A 53 21.78 7.67 3.03
CA PRO A 53 20.39 7.47 3.41
C PRO A 53 19.46 7.31 2.18
N LEU A 54 19.82 7.88 1.03
CA LEU A 54 19.10 7.71 -0.24
C LEU A 54 19.28 6.33 -0.88
N GLU A 55 20.35 5.59 -0.57
CA GLU A 55 20.53 4.20 -1.02
C GLU A 55 19.38 3.31 -0.52
N LYS A 56 18.80 3.65 0.63
CA LYS A 56 17.61 2.99 1.16
C LYS A 56 16.37 3.27 0.30
N ALA A 57 16.23 4.50 -0.20
CA ALA A 57 15.15 4.89 -1.11
C ALA A 57 15.23 4.10 -2.42
N MET A 58 16.44 4.00 -2.98
CA MET A 58 16.75 3.22 -4.18
C MET A 58 16.42 1.72 -4.05
N LYS A 59 16.20 1.21 -2.85
CA LYS A 59 15.89 -0.20 -2.58
C LYS A 59 14.45 -0.40 -2.13
N CYS A 60 13.61 0.63 -2.12
CA CYS A 60 12.23 0.55 -1.61
C CYS A 60 11.21 0.48 -2.75
N ALA A 61 10.27 -0.47 -2.65
CA ALA A 61 9.26 -0.74 -3.69
C ALA A 61 8.37 0.48 -4.01
N PHE A 62 8.14 1.35 -3.03
CA PHE A 62 7.33 2.55 -3.21
C PHE A 62 7.92 3.50 -4.26
N PHE A 63 9.23 3.75 -4.24
CA PHE A 63 9.85 4.65 -5.23
C PHE A 63 9.90 4.03 -6.63
N TYR A 64 9.99 2.72 -6.75
CA TYR A 64 9.78 2.01 -8.02
C TYR A 64 8.33 2.16 -8.51
N TYR A 65 7.35 2.08 -7.61
CA TYR A 65 5.97 2.41 -7.97
C TYR A 65 5.84 3.84 -8.52
N LEU A 66 6.42 4.84 -7.87
CA LEU A 66 6.43 6.23 -8.39
C LEU A 66 7.09 6.32 -9.77
N ALA A 67 8.23 5.64 -9.96
CA ALA A 67 8.93 5.62 -11.24
C ALA A 67 8.08 5.02 -12.37
N ARG A 68 7.34 3.93 -12.10
CA ARG A 68 6.41 3.34 -13.08
C ARG A 68 5.27 4.28 -13.42
N GLU A 69 4.70 4.97 -12.44
CA GLU A 69 3.64 5.95 -12.71
C GLU A 69 4.17 7.15 -13.51
N CYS A 70 5.39 7.62 -13.22
CA CYS A 70 6.04 8.67 -14.02
C CYS A 70 6.32 8.22 -15.45
N SER A 71 6.75 6.97 -15.63
CA SER A 71 6.95 6.36 -16.95
C SER A 71 5.62 6.25 -17.73
N ARG A 72 4.53 5.86 -17.06
CA ARG A 72 3.18 5.82 -17.64
C ARG A 72 2.68 7.21 -18.06
N ALA A 73 2.97 8.24 -17.26
CA ALA A 73 2.62 9.63 -17.57
C ALA A 73 3.53 10.27 -18.62
N GLY A 74 4.73 9.73 -18.82
CA GLY A 74 5.80 10.32 -19.64
C GLY A 74 6.49 11.52 -19.00
N THR A 75 6.31 11.75 -17.70
CA THR A 75 6.91 12.89 -16.99
C THR A 75 6.96 12.71 -15.48
N LEU A 76 7.97 13.32 -14.83
CA LEU A 76 8.06 13.41 -13.37
C LEU A 76 7.11 14.46 -12.77
N GLU A 77 6.56 15.37 -13.59
CA GLU A 77 5.70 16.47 -13.13
C GLU A 77 4.39 15.99 -12.49
N ILE A 78 4.00 14.71 -12.63
CA ILE A 78 2.88 14.14 -11.87
C ILE A 78 3.14 14.13 -10.35
N LEU A 79 4.39 14.26 -9.93
CA LEU A 79 4.81 14.33 -8.52
C LEU A 79 4.92 15.78 -8.00
N ARG A 80 4.56 16.77 -8.81
CA ARG A 80 4.74 18.18 -8.49
C ARG A 80 3.95 18.57 -7.24
N GLY A 81 4.62 19.25 -6.30
CA GLY A 81 3.98 19.79 -5.10
C GLY A 81 3.92 18.82 -3.92
N HIS A 82 4.56 17.65 -3.99
CA HIS A 82 4.64 16.76 -2.85
C HIS A 82 5.44 17.36 -1.68
N THR A 83 4.78 17.40 -0.52
CA THR A 83 5.38 17.55 0.80
C THR A 83 5.62 16.18 1.45
N VAL A 84 6.23 16.16 2.64
CA VAL A 84 6.40 14.94 3.43
C VAL A 84 5.04 14.30 3.73
N GLU A 85 4.05 15.11 4.10
CA GLU A 85 2.70 14.67 4.48
C GLU A 85 1.98 14.03 3.30
N THR A 86 1.94 14.71 2.16
CA THR A 86 1.24 14.22 0.97
C THR A 86 1.91 12.97 0.38
N LEU A 87 3.24 12.88 0.41
CA LEU A 87 3.97 11.70 -0.02
C LEU A 87 3.79 10.52 0.96
N SER A 88 3.70 10.81 2.26
CA SER A 88 3.37 9.83 3.30
C SER A 88 1.93 9.31 3.18
N ALA A 89 0.98 10.18 2.80
CA ALA A 89 -0.40 9.79 2.50
C ALA A 89 -0.45 8.87 1.27
N LEU A 90 0.27 9.22 0.20
CA LEU A 90 0.38 8.38 -1.00
C LEU A 90 0.98 7.01 -0.69
N HIS A 91 2.04 6.96 0.13
CA HIS A 91 2.63 5.70 0.57
C HIS A 91 1.65 4.86 1.42
N SER A 92 0.85 5.50 2.27
CA SER A 92 -0.17 4.82 3.08
C SER A 92 -1.24 4.20 2.19
N LEU A 93 -1.72 4.92 1.18
CA LEU A 93 -2.66 4.40 0.18
C LEU A 93 -2.06 3.26 -0.64
N TYR A 94 -0.81 3.40 -1.10
CA TYR A 94 -0.07 2.33 -1.77
C TYR A 94 -0.01 1.05 -0.92
N LYS A 95 0.30 1.17 0.37
CA LYS A 95 0.29 0.03 1.30
C LYS A 95 -1.10 -0.55 1.52
N ALA A 96 -2.13 0.28 1.61
CA ALA A 96 -3.50 -0.18 1.73
C ALA A 96 -3.91 -1.01 0.51
N ASN A 97 -3.62 -0.53 -0.71
CA ASN A 97 -3.88 -1.28 -1.93
C ASN A 97 -3.09 -2.60 -2.02
N MET A 98 -1.83 -2.63 -1.54
CA MET A 98 -1.10 -3.89 -1.42
C MET A 98 -1.80 -4.86 -0.46
N ARG A 99 -2.28 -4.37 0.70
CA ARG A 99 -3.02 -5.19 1.66
C ARG A 99 -4.33 -5.71 1.08
N TYR A 100 -5.07 -4.89 0.33
CA TYR A 100 -6.29 -5.33 -0.34
C TYR A 100 -6.05 -6.46 -1.33
N ASN A 101 -4.86 -6.51 -1.93
CA ASN A 101 -4.43 -7.59 -2.81
C ASN A 101 -3.75 -8.77 -2.09
N GLY A 102 -3.85 -8.87 -0.76
CA GLY A 102 -3.17 -9.94 -0.02
C GLY A 102 -1.64 -9.86 -0.15
N TYR A 103 -1.09 -8.64 -0.21
CA TYR A 103 0.33 -8.36 -0.46
C TYR A 103 0.89 -8.91 -1.79
N GLY A 104 0.02 -9.12 -2.78
CA GLY A 104 0.37 -9.59 -4.12
C GLY A 104 0.04 -11.06 -4.37
N ASP A 105 -0.58 -11.75 -3.40
CA ASP A 105 -1.17 -13.07 -3.61
C ASP A 105 -2.33 -13.02 -4.61
N ARG A 106 -3.02 -11.88 -4.69
CA ARG A 106 -3.98 -11.55 -5.75
C ARG A 106 -3.63 -10.23 -6.43
N ASN A 107 -4.35 -9.91 -7.50
CA ASN A 107 -4.16 -8.69 -8.28
C ASN A 107 -5.51 -8.15 -8.76
N ASP A 108 -6.43 -8.03 -7.81
CA ASP A 108 -7.83 -7.70 -8.03
C ASP A 108 -8.05 -6.18 -7.99
N TYR A 109 -7.18 -5.44 -7.29
CA TYR A 109 -7.27 -3.99 -7.09
C TYR A 109 -6.06 -3.24 -7.65
N GLU A 110 -6.34 -2.10 -8.28
CA GLU A 110 -5.34 -1.16 -8.78
C GLU A 110 -5.62 0.25 -8.21
N LEU A 111 -4.57 1.06 -8.10
CA LEU A 111 -4.73 2.48 -7.81
C LEU A 111 -5.20 3.20 -9.08
N SER A 112 -6.50 3.46 -9.13
CA SER A 112 -7.19 4.15 -10.21
C SER A 112 -7.11 5.66 -10.00
N HIS A 113 -6.88 6.41 -11.07
CA HIS A 113 -6.80 7.86 -11.03
C HIS A 113 -8.19 8.49 -11.16
N ILE A 114 -8.52 9.47 -10.30
CA ILE A 114 -9.74 10.27 -10.41
C ILE A 114 -9.63 11.18 -11.64
N SER A 115 -8.59 12.02 -11.70
CA SER A 115 -8.19 12.68 -12.94
C SER A 115 -7.15 11.82 -13.66
N PRO A 116 -7.36 11.44 -14.94
CA PRO A 116 -6.57 10.42 -15.62
C PRO A 116 -5.09 10.80 -15.77
N VAL A 117 -4.21 9.82 -15.55
CA VAL A 117 -2.74 9.96 -15.72
C VAL A 117 -2.33 10.20 -17.18
N SER A 118 -3.21 9.95 -18.14
CA SER A 118 -2.94 10.09 -19.58
C SER A 118 -4.09 10.84 -20.27
N GLY A 119 -4.57 11.92 -19.66
CA GLY A 119 -5.57 12.80 -20.26
C GLY A 119 -5.02 13.55 -21.49
N VAL A 120 -5.94 13.97 -22.37
CA VAL A 120 -5.59 14.64 -23.64
C VAL A 120 -4.97 16.01 -23.40
N ASN A 121 -5.61 16.85 -22.57
CA ASN A 121 -5.17 18.22 -22.29
C ASN A 121 -4.54 18.39 -20.91
N THR A 122 -4.89 17.49 -19.98
CA THR A 122 -4.45 17.52 -18.59
C THR A 122 -3.83 16.19 -18.19
N LEU A 123 -2.94 16.23 -17.20
CA LEU A 123 -2.35 15.06 -16.56
C LEU A 123 -2.79 15.02 -15.11
N GLY A 124 -3.38 13.91 -14.69
CA GLY A 124 -3.64 13.63 -13.29
C GLY A 124 -2.35 13.62 -12.47
N LEU A 125 -2.37 14.30 -11.33
CA LEU A 125 -1.26 14.27 -10.38
C LEU A 125 -1.32 13.00 -9.50
N LEU A 126 -0.17 12.49 -9.11
CA LEU A 126 -0.05 11.26 -8.34
C LEU A 126 -0.19 11.53 -6.83
N PHE A 127 -1.35 12.00 -6.39
CA PHE A 127 -1.66 12.27 -4.98
C PHE A 127 -2.65 11.25 -4.45
N ALA A 128 -2.60 10.95 -3.14
CA ALA A 128 -3.56 10.05 -2.51
C ALA A 128 -5.02 10.48 -2.75
N ASP A 129 -5.28 11.78 -2.77
CA ASP A 129 -6.63 12.34 -2.97
C ASP A 129 -7.07 12.36 -4.43
N ASN A 130 -6.16 12.06 -5.36
CA ASN A 130 -6.45 11.86 -6.78
C ASN A 130 -6.44 10.38 -7.18
N LEU A 131 -6.34 9.46 -6.21
CA LEU A 131 -6.31 8.03 -6.44
C LEU A 131 -7.42 7.33 -5.65
N VAL A 132 -7.84 6.16 -6.14
CA VAL A 132 -8.81 5.27 -5.50
C VAL A 132 -8.31 3.84 -5.63
N SER A 133 -8.30 3.07 -4.55
CA SER A 133 -8.12 1.61 -4.65
C SER A 133 -9.38 1.00 -5.25
N ALA A 134 -9.32 0.56 -6.51
CA ALA A 134 -10.52 0.14 -7.25
C ALA A 134 -10.33 -1.23 -7.91
N PRO A 135 -11.42 -1.99 -8.13
CA PRO A 135 -11.36 -3.22 -8.92
C PRO A 135 -10.75 -2.95 -10.29
N LYS A 136 -9.79 -3.79 -10.63
CA LYS A 136 -9.01 -3.71 -11.86
C LYS A 136 -9.87 -3.74 -13.13
N SER A 137 -10.93 -4.52 -13.14
CA SER A 137 -11.89 -4.58 -14.25
C SER A 137 -12.56 -3.22 -14.49
N LEU A 138 -13.01 -2.56 -13.42
CA LEU A 138 -13.67 -1.25 -13.48
C LEU A 138 -12.68 -0.15 -13.89
N ASN A 139 -11.48 -0.13 -13.32
CA ASN A 139 -10.42 0.81 -13.69
C ASN A 139 -10.09 0.72 -15.20
N ARG A 140 -9.87 -0.49 -15.70
CA ARG A 140 -9.55 -0.73 -17.12
C ARG A 140 -10.70 -0.36 -18.05
N ALA A 141 -11.95 -0.63 -17.66
CA ALA A 141 -13.14 -0.24 -18.42
C ALA A 141 -13.37 1.29 -18.40
N HIS A 142 -12.97 1.96 -17.33
CA HIS A 142 -13.06 3.42 -17.20
C HIS A 142 -12.06 4.12 -18.12
N GLY A 143 -10.84 3.58 -18.23
CA GLY A 143 -9.82 4.10 -19.15
C GLY A 143 -9.43 5.54 -18.81
N THR A 144 -9.59 6.44 -19.77
CA THR A 144 -9.27 7.88 -19.64
C THR A 144 -10.50 8.76 -19.44
N LYS A 145 -11.66 8.17 -19.14
CA LYS A 145 -12.86 8.93 -18.78
C LYS A 145 -12.57 9.76 -17.52
N HIS A 146 -13.24 10.90 -17.42
CA HIS A 146 -13.03 11.87 -16.35
C HIS A 146 -14.33 12.61 -16.08
N PHE A 147 -14.70 12.73 -14.81
CA PHE A 147 -15.93 13.41 -14.39
C PHE A 147 -15.68 14.83 -13.87
N GLY A 148 -14.54 15.46 -14.19
CA GLY A 148 -14.24 16.85 -13.82
C GLY A 148 -13.68 17.05 -12.41
N HIS A 149 -13.39 15.98 -11.66
CA HIS A 149 -12.79 16.05 -10.32
C HIS A 149 -11.34 15.54 -10.28
N GLY A 150 -10.68 15.72 -9.15
CA GLY A 150 -9.30 15.24 -8.95
C GLY A 150 -8.26 16.28 -9.35
N MET A 151 -7.02 16.03 -8.89
CA MET A 151 -5.90 16.95 -9.08
C MET A 151 -5.26 16.71 -10.44
N SER A 152 -5.04 17.79 -11.20
CA SER A 152 -4.40 17.71 -12.52
C SER A 152 -3.55 18.93 -12.84
N ILE A 153 -2.68 18.79 -13.84
CA ILE A 153 -1.88 19.86 -14.42
C ILE A 153 -2.09 19.90 -15.93
N SER A 154 -2.03 21.10 -16.51
CA SER A 154 -2.12 21.27 -17.96
C SER A 154 -0.86 20.74 -18.66
N ARG A 155 -1.04 19.95 -19.72
CA ARG A 155 0.08 19.45 -20.53
C ARG A 155 0.91 20.56 -21.16
N ALA A 156 0.28 21.69 -21.47
CA ALA A 156 0.94 22.87 -22.04
C ALA A 156 1.96 23.50 -21.07
N THR A 157 1.86 23.20 -19.78
CA THR A 157 2.73 23.78 -18.72
C THR A 157 3.86 22.84 -18.29
N LEU A 158 3.98 21.67 -18.93
CA LEU A 158 4.97 20.67 -18.55
C LEU A 158 6.38 21.11 -18.92
N ASN A 159 7.31 20.86 -18.00
CA ASN A 159 8.71 21.11 -18.26
C ASN A 159 9.35 19.89 -18.96
N THR A 160 9.87 20.09 -20.17
CA THR A 160 10.52 19.06 -20.98
C THR A 160 11.75 18.45 -20.31
N LYS A 161 12.42 19.16 -19.39
CA LYS A 161 13.55 18.62 -18.60
C LYS A 161 13.15 17.45 -17.70
N HIS A 162 11.86 17.33 -17.40
CA HIS A 162 11.27 16.27 -16.59
C HIS A 162 10.48 15.26 -17.42
N ALA A 163 10.62 15.27 -18.74
CA ALA A 163 10.09 14.22 -19.60
C ALA A 163 10.75 12.87 -19.27
N VAL A 164 9.97 11.79 -19.34
CA VAL A 164 10.43 10.43 -19.10
C VAL A 164 10.15 9.61 -20.35
N ASP A 165 11.19 8.98 -20.88
CA ASP A 165 11.09 8.07 -22.02
C ASP A 165 11.02 6.63 -21.53
N LYS A 166 9.85 6.01 -21.68
CA LYS A 166 9.60 4.62 -21.25
C LYS A 166 10.38 3.57 -22.05
N GLU A 167 10.84 3.90 -23.27
CA GLU A 167 11.52 2.96 -24.16
C GLU A 167 13.03 2.98 -23.94
N ASN A 168 13.56 4.14 -23.59
CA ASN A 168 15.00 4.36 -23.48
C ASN A 168 15.53 4.41 -22.04
N GLU A 169 14.70 4.73 -21.04
CA GLU A 169 15.15 4.86 -19.66
C GLU A 169 14.90 3.60 -18.82
N LYS A 170 15.97 3.11 -18.17
CA LYS A 170 15.84 2.04 -17.17
C LYS A 170 15.09 2.54 -15.94
N GLU A 171 14.23 1.70 -15.37
CA GLU A 171 13.41 2.05 -14.20
C GLU A 171 14.25 2.57 -13.01
N SER A 172 15.43 1.99 -12.76
CA SER A 172 16.34 2.46 -11.71
C SER A 172 16.88 3.87 -11.95
N ALA A 173 17.07 4.29 -13.21
CA ALA A 173 17.46 5.66 -13.56
C ALA A 173 16.29 6.62 -13.31
N ILE A 174 15.07 6.21 -13.65
CA ILE A 174 13.85 6.99 -13.35
C ILE A 174 13.69 7.16 -11.84
N VAL A 175 13.95 6.11 -11.03
CA VAL A 175 13.95 6.24 -9.56
C VAL A 175 14.93 7.31 -9.10
N GLN A 176 16.17 7.33 -9.60
CA GLN A 176 17.14 8.38 -9.24
C GLN A 176 16.61 9.78 -9.56
N ARG A 177 16.00 9.95 -10.73
CA ARG A 177 15.39 11.23 -11.14
C ARG A 177 14.20 11.61 -10.27
N VAL A 178 13.36 10.64 -9.87
CA VAL A 178 12.26 10.84 -8.91
C VAL A 178 12.80 11.34 -7.56
N LEU A 179 13.85 10.72 -7.02
CA LEU A 179 14.45 11.15 -5.76
C LEU A 179 15.04 12.56 -5.85
N ALA A 180 15.67 12.89 -6.97
CA ALA A 180 16.19 14.24 -7.22
C ALA A 180 15.06 15.26 -7.37
N PHE A 181 13.98 14.91 -8.06
CA PHE A 181 12.81 15.78 -8.29
C PHE A 181 12.07 16.10 -6.99
N LEU A 182 11.82 15.09 -6.15
CA LEU A 182 11.16 15.27 -4.84
C LEU A 182 12.06 16.02 -3.84
N GLY A 183 13.38 15.93 -4.01
CA GLY A 183 14.35 16.54 -3.12
C GLY A 183 14.74 15.64 -1.94
N LYS A 184 16.02 15.69 -1.57
CA LYS A 184 16.62 14.81 -0.55
C LYS A 184 15.92 14.91 0.81
N THR A 185 15.57 16.11 1.26
CA THR A 185 14.93 16.33 2.57
C THR A 185 13.58 15.62 2.65
N VAL A 186 12.69 15.87 1.68
CA VAL A 186 11.35 15.26 1.62
C VAL A 186 11.45 13.74 1.63
N VAL A 187 12.30 13.17 0.77
CA VAL A 187 12.50 11.71 0.68
C VAL A 187 12.92 11.10 2.03
N LEU A 188 13.91 11.68 2.69
CA LEU A 188 14.44 11.11 3.93
C LEU A 188 13.46 11.23 5.10
N GLU A 189 12.75 12.35 5.18
CA GLU A 189 11.71 12.56 6.19
C GLU A 189 10.52 11.63 5.97
N THR A 190 10.07 11.44 4.73
CA THR A 190 9.01 10.46 4.41
C THR A 190 9.45 9.03 4.73
N ILE A 191 10.69 8.63 4.40
CA ILE A 191 11.22 7.30 4.74
C ILE A 191 11.19 7.08 6.25
N LYS A 192 11.54 8.11 7.04
CA LYS A 192 11.52 8.08 8.50
C LYS A 192 10.08 7.99 9.02
N ALA A 193 9.21 8.89 8.59
CA ALA A 193 7.81 8.98 9.01
C ALA A 193 7.05 7.68 8.73
N CYS A 194 7.21 7.13 7.52
CA CYS A 194 6.52 5.91 7.09
C CYS A 194 7.25 4.62 7.48
N LYS A 195 8.42 4.71 8.14
CA LYS A 195 9.27 3.55 8.47
C LYS A 195 9.53 2.64 7.26
N MET A 196 9.73 3.24 6.09
CA MET A 196 9.90 2.52 4.83
C MET A 196 11.09 1.55 4.93
N LYS A 197 10.94 0.36 4.35
CA LYS A 197 11.97 -0.67 4.33
C LYS A 197 12.39 -0.99 2.89
N PRO A 198 13.64 -1.44 2.68
CA PRO A 198 14.04 -2.05 1.43
C PRO A 198 13.12 -3.24 1.08
N THR A 199 13.01 -3.58 -0.19
CA THR A 199 12.24 -4.75 -0.63
C THR A 199 12.76 -6.03 0.01
N GLN A 200 11.88 -7.04 0.16
CA GLN A 200 12.28 -8.36 0.65
C GLN A 200 13.41 -8.95 -0.19
N ARG A 201 13.34 -8.79 -1.52
CA ARG A 201 14.42 -9.18 -2.44
C ARG A 201 15.75 -8.55 -2.03
N CYS A 202 15.81 -7.21 -1.90
CA CYS A 202 17.04 -6.51 -1.50
C CYS A 202 17.54 -6.95 -0.11
N GLN A 203 16.63 -7.20 0.85
CA GLN A 203 17.01 -7.68 2.18
C GLN A 203 17.58 -9.09 2.13
N LEU A 204 16.98 -10.00 1.34
CA LEU A 204 17.46 -11.36 1.15
C LEU A 204 18.80 -11.38 0.43
N THR A 205 18.95 -10.66 -0.68
CA THR A 205 20.22 -10.55 -1.40
C THR A 205 21.33 -10.04 -0.47
N GLN A 206 21.08 -8.96 0.27
CA GLN A 206 22.06 -8.42 1.21
C GLN A 206 22.38 -9.42 2.34
N TRP A 207 21.38 -10.16 2.82
CA TRP A 207 21.59 -11.18 3.84
C TRP A 207 22.46 -12.32 3.30
N ILE A 208 22.17 -12.85 2.10
CA ILE A 208 22.93 -13.92 1.47
C ILE A 208 24.37 -13.47 1.25
N VAL A 209 24.60 -12.32 0.62
CA VAL A 209 25.96 -11.77 0.41
C VAL A 209 26.75 -11.62 1.72
N ASN A 210 26.08 -11.32 2.84
CA ASN A 210 26.76 -11.15 4.13
C ASN A 210 27.04 -12.47 4.87
N HIS A 211 26.39 -13.57 4.51
CA HIS A 211 26.46 -14.86 5.22
C HIS A 211 26.96 -16.01 4.33
N TYR A 212 27.08 -15.78 3.02
CA TYR A 212 27.65 -16.75 2.09
C TYR A 212 29.13 -16.96 2.41
N ASP A 213 29.56 -18.22 2.36
CA ASP A 213 30.92 -18.66 2.63
C ASP A 213 31.26 -19.74 1.61
N GLU A 214 32.17 -19.43 0.70
CA GLU A 214 32.65 -20.32 -0.36
C GLU A 214 33.31 -21.59 0.20
N SER A 215 33.77 -21.56 1.46
CA SER A 215 34.38 -22.73 2.11
C SER A 215 33.34 -23.69 2.71
N ASN A 216 32.07 -23.28 2.80
CA ASN A 216 30.99 -24.13 3.33
C ASN A 216 30.28 -24.89 2.20
N ALA A 217 30.39 -26.21 2.21
CA ALA A 217 29.79 -27.09 1.21
C ALA A 217 28.25 -26.93 1.09
N GLU A 218 27.55 -26.63 2.20
CA GLU A 218 26.10 -26.41 2.19
C GLU A 218 25.73 -25.08 1.52
N HIS A 219 26.56 -24.05 1.69
CA HIS A 219 26.38 -22.75 1.03
C HIS A 219 26.61 -22.87 -0.48
N VAL A 220 27.67 -23.56 -0.89
CA VAL A 220 27.99 -23.82 -2.30
C VAL A 220 26.90 -24.70 -2.95
N ALA A 221 26.37 -25.69 -2.22
CA ALA A 221 25.24 -26.49 -2.71
C ALA A 221 23.96 -25.67 -2.87
N ALA A 222 23.68 -24.73 -1.95
CA ALA A 222 22.51 -23.87 -2.00
C ALA A 222 22.60 -22.76 -3.07
N LEU A 223 23.81 -22.25 -3.32
CA LEU A 223 24.10 -21.20 -4.30
C LEU A 223 25.50 -21.43 -4.89
N PRO A 224 25.61 -22.15 -6.02
CA PRO A 224 26.90 -22.47 -6.63
C PRO A 224 27.64 -21.25 -7.19
N ASP A 225 26.91 -20.22 -7.59
CA ASP A 225 27.44 -18.99 -8.17
C ASP A 225 26.78 -17.78 -7.49
N ILE A 226 27.60 -16.92 -6.88
CA ILE A 226 27.14 -15.71 -6.19
C ILE A 226 26.65 -14.63 -7.16
N ASP A 227 27.17 -14.60 -8.38
CA ASP A 227 26.80 -13.60 -9.39
C ASP A 227 25.37 -13.83 -9.90
N ALA A 228 24.87 -15.06 -9.81
CA ALA A 228 23.49 -15.42 -10.14
C ALA A 228 22.44 -14.69 -9.26
N LEU A 229 22.84 -14.12 -8.11
CA LEU A 229 21.93 -13.38 -7.21
C LEU A 229 21.21 -12.20 -7.89
N GLU A 230 21.81 -11.60 -8.92
CA GLU A 230 21.19 -10.49 -9.64
C GLU A 230 19.91 -10.89 -10.37
N ASP A 231 19.85 -12.11 -10.89
CA ASP A 231 18.71 -12.59 -11.71
C ASP A 231 17.67 -13.36 -10.90
N MET A 232 17.98 -13.72 -9.65
CA MET A 232 17.07 -14.49 -8.81
C MET A 232 15.84 -13.68 -8.35
N LYS A 233 14.68 -14.34 -8.42
CA LYS A 233 13.39 -13.85 -7.88
C LYS A 233 13.35 -14.02 -6.36
N THR A 234 12.50 -13.24 -5.69
CA THR A 234 12.35 -13.28 -4.22
C THR A 234 12.12 -14.68 -3.66
N LYS A 235 11.28 -15.51 -4.31
CA LYS A 235 11.03 -16.89 -3.88
C LYS A 235 12.28 -17.78 -3.97
N GLN A 236 13.09 -17.61 -5.00
CA GLN A 236 14.35 -18.34 -5.16
C GLN A 236 15.37 -17.91 -4.10
N LEU A 237 15.49 -16.60 -3.84
CA LEU A 237 16.35 -16.09 -2.76
C LEU A 237 15.90 -16.59 -1.38
N GLN A 238 14.59 -16.73 -1.16
CA GLN A 238 14.05 -17.30 0.06
C GLN A 238 14.44 -18.78 0.20
N ALA A 239 14.36 -19.55 -0.88
CA ALA A 239 14.76 -20.95 -0.92
C ALA A 239 16.26 -21.12 -0.62
N VAL A 240 17.13 -20.29 -1.24
CA VAL A 240 18.56 -20.26 -0.94
C VAL A 240 18.80 -20.01 0.55
N LYS A 241 18.16 -18.98 1.11
CA LYS A 241 18.28 -18.68 2.54
C LYS A 241 17.80 -19.83 3.42
N THR A 242 16.70 -20.49 3.06
CA THR A 242 16.19 -21.66 3.79
C THR A 242 17.18 -22.82 3.75
N LEU A 243 17.74 -23.15 2.58
CA LEU A 243 18.77 -24.17 2.44
C LEU A 243 20.02 -23.85 3.28
N MET A 244 20.49 -22.59 3.24
CA MET A 244 21.65 -22.15 4.04
C MET A 244 21.42 -22.16 5.55
N THR A 245 20.16 -22.11 6.02
CA THR A 245 19.86 -21.99 7.46
C THR A 245 19.20 -23.22 8.06
N GLY A 246 18.80 -24.19 7.23
CA GLY A 246 18.05 -25.38 7.66
C GLY A 246 16.67 -25.07 8.25
N LYS A 247 16.15 -23.85 8.08
CA LYS A 247 14.85 -23.42 8.65
C LYS A 247 13.77 -23.40 7.59
N GLU A 248 12.75 -24.22 7.78
CA GLU A 248 11.55 -24.19 6.94
C GLU A 248 10.90 -22.81 6.98
N SER A 249 10.53 -22.31 5.80
CA SER A 249 9.74 -21.09 5.69
C SER A 249 8.26 -21.43 5.75
N SER A 250 7.57 -20.96 6.78
CA SER A 250 6.10 -20.92 6.79
C SER A 250 5.62 -19.87 5.78
N PHE A 251 4.81 -20.29 4.81
CA PHE A 251 4.10 -19.39 3.91
C PHE A 251 2.67 -19.22 4.42
N MET A 252 2.35 -18.01 4.88
CA MET A 252 0.98 -17.64 5.24
C MET A 252 0.35 -16.93 4.05
N LEU A 253 -0.69 -17.54 3.46
CA LEU A 253 -1.51 -16.89 2.45
C LEU A 253 -2.24 -15.70 3.09
N CYS A 254 -2.17 -14.54 2.45
CA CYS A 254 -2.94 -13.38 2.86
C CYS A 254 -4.15 -13.26 1.94
N GLU A 255 -5.36 -13.42 2.49
CA GLU A 255 -6.58 -13.24 1.71
C GLU A 255 -6.73 -11.80 1.20
N ALA A 256 -7.18 -11.66 -0.03
CA ALA A 256 -7.54 -10.37 -0.59
C ALA A 256 -8.81 -9.84 0.10
N ALA A 257 -8.89 -8.52 0.22
CA ALA A 257 -10.08 -7.87 0.77
C ALA A 257 -11.27 -8.05 -0.18
N ARG A 258 -12.49 -8.12 0.38
CA ARG A 258 -13.74 -8.09 -0.39
C ARG A 258 -14.01 -6.67 -0.92
N VAL A 259 -14.68 -6.56 -2.06
CA VAL A 259 -14.81 -5.30 -2.83
C VAL A 259 -15.56 -4.24 -2.05
N GLU A 260 -16.65 -4.61 -1.40
CA GLU A 260 -17.49 -3.77 -0.55
C GLU A 260 -16.68 -3.08 0.56
N HIS A 261 -15.75 -3.79 1.19
CA HIS A 261 -14.90 -3.23 2.25
C HIS A 261 -13.85 -2.28 1.67
N VAL A 262 -13.31 -2.58 0.49
CA VAL A 262 -12.38 -1.68 -0.20
C VAL A 262 -13.11 -0.38 -0.57
N MET A 263 -14.27 -0.48 -1.21
CA MET A 263 -15.07 0.67 -1.63
C MET A 263 -15.56 1.50 -0.44
N SER A 264 -16.04 0.87 0.64
CA SER A 264 -16.43 1.56 1.88
C SER A 264 -15.25 2.34 2.47
N ARG A 265 -14.07 1.73 2.56
CA ARG A 265 -12.86 2.43 3.06
C ARG A 265 -12.42 3.58 2.18
N GLU A 266 -12.49 3.43 0.86
CA GLU A 266 -12.17 4.53 -0.06
C GLU A 266 -13.22 5.66 0.01
N LEU A 267 -14.50 5.33 0.25
CA LEU A 267 -15.56 6.31 0.47
C LEU A 267 -15.33 7.11 1.75
N SER A 268 -15.02 6.44 2.87
CA SER A 268 -14.67 7.10 4.14
C SER A 268 -13.37 7.88 4.06
N ARG A 269 -12.37 7.42 3.28
CA ARG A 269 -11.13 8.17 3.08
C ARG A 269 -11.36 9.44 2.27
N LEU A 270 -12.11 9.35 1.17
CA LEU A 270 -12.37 10.49 0.30
C LEU A 270 -13.39 11.48 0.86
N SER A 271 -14.22 11.08 1.84
CA SER A 271 -15.11 12.04 2.52
C SER A 271 -14.33 13.14 3.25
N LEU A 272 -13.10 12.87 3.69
CA LEU A 272 -12.21 13.85 4.30
C LEU A 272 -11.89 15.05 3.37
N VAL A 273 -11.87 14.81 2.06
CA VAL A 273 -11.61 15.86 1.04
C VAL A 273 -12.84 16.22 0.22
N ARG A 274 -13.90 15.40 0.29
CA ARG A 274 -15.21 15.62 -0.33
C ARG A 274 -16.30 15.43 0.74
N PRO A 275 -16.53 16.40 1.63
CA PRO A 275 -17.42 16.24 2.79
C PRO A 275 -18.85 15.81 2.45
N LYS A 276 -19.35 16.13 1.24
CA LYS A 276 -20.64 15.63 0.74
C LYS A 276 -20.74 14.09 0.72
N LEU A 277 -19.63 13.36 0.74
CA LEU A 277 -19.59 11.90 0.81
C LEU A 277 -19.76 11.34 2.23
N GLU A 278 -19.58 12.15 3.28
CA GLU A 278 -19.48 11.69 4.67
C GLU A 278 -20.73 10.93 5.12
N VAL A 279 -21.92 11.47 4.85
CA VAL A 279 -23.19 10.83 5.21
C VAL A 279 -23.34 9.45 4.55
N TYR A 280 -22.91 9.31 3.30
CA TYR A 280 -22.97 8.05 2.56
C TYR A 280 -21.88 7.07 3.01
N ALA A 281 -20.70 7.57 3.36
CA ALA A 281 -19.61 6.76 3.90
C ALA A 281 -20.04 6.09 5.20
N TYR A 282 -20.57 6.87 6.14
CA TYR A 282 -21.08 6.38 7.41
C TYR A 282 -22.21 5.37 7.22
N ALA A 283 -23.23 5.73 6.45
CA ALA A 283 -24.39 4.86 6.23
C ALA A 283 -24.03 3.56 5.50
N PHE A 284 -23.09 3.59 4.54
CA PHE A 284 -22.64 2.38 3.85
C PHE A 284 -21.78 1.49 4.75
N GLU A 285 -20.90 2.07 5.58
CA GLU A 285 -20.13 1.30 6.57
C GLU A 285 -21.07 0.58 7.56
N ASP A 286 -22.07 1.30 8.09
CA ASP A 286 -23.08 0.73 8.99
C ASP A 286 -23.88 -0.39 8.33
N ALA A 287 -24.35 -0.18 7.09
CA ALA A 287 -25.06 -1.19 6.31
C ALA A 287 -24.25 -2.50 6.18
N LEU A 288 -22.94 -2.41 5.92
CA LEU A 288 -22.10 -3.61 5.83
C LEU A 288 -21.96 -4.36 7.16
N THR A 289 -22.12 -3.71 8.31
CA THR A 289 -22.05 -4.40 9.62
C THR A 289 -23.24 -5.32 9.88
N THR A 290 -24.37 -5.09 9.21
CA THR A 290 -25.56 -5.93 9.32
C THR A 290 -25.38 -7.30 8.64
N GLN A 291 -24.36 -7.46 7.81
CA GLN A 291 -24.13 -8.64 6.98
C GLN A 291 -23.10 -9.59 7.61
N ALA A 292 -23.52 -10.44 8.55
CA ALA A 292 -22.62 -11.31 9.30
C ALA A 292 -22.08 -12.55 8.53
N GLY A 293 -22.67 -12.94 7.38
CA GLY A 293 -22.37 -14.22 6.73
C GLY A 293 -22.23 -14.21 5.20
N HIS A 294 -23.01 -13.42 4.48
CA HIS A 294 -22.99 -13.35 3.02
C HIS A 294 -23.07 -11.89 2.56
N SER A 295 -22.46 -11.60 1.41
CA SER A 295 -22.51 -10.26 0.80
C SER A 295 -23.79 -10.08 0.01
N LEU A 296 -24.49 -8.98 0.24
CA LEU A 296 -25.51 -8.45 -0.68
C LEU A 296 -24.88 -7.56 -1.77
N PHE A 297 -23.55 -7.37 -1.74
CA PHE A 297 -22.86 -6.44 -2.62
C PHE A 297 -22.66 -7.02 -4.02
N THR A 298 -23.23 -6.35 -5.02
CA THR A 298 -23.19 -6.76 -6.42
C THR A 298 -22.13 -6.01 -7.23
N THR A 299 -21.85 -6.50 -8.43
CA THR A 299 -21.01 -5.79 -9.41
C THR A 299 -21.62 -4.45 -9.85
N HIS A 300 -22.95 -4.35 -9.84
CA HIS A 300 -23.65 -3.09 -10.12
C HIS A 300 -23.38 -2.05 -9.03
N HIS A 301 -23.48 -2.43 -7.75
CA HIS A 301 -23.13 -1.55 -6.63
C HIS A 301 -21.67 -1.08 -6.74
N ALA A 302 -20.77 -1.98 -7.11
CA ALA A 302 -19.35 -1.65 -7.33
C ALA A 302 -19.16 -0.57 -8.40
N GLN A 303 -19.87 -0.66 -9.53
CA GLN A 303 -19.80 0.35 -10.59
C GLN A 303 -20.34 1.71 -10.13
N MET A 304 -21.46 1.74 -9.38
CA MET A 304 -22.05 2.97 -8.88
C MET A 304 -21.13 3.69 -7.89
N LEU A 305 -20.56 2.96 -6.93
CA LEU A 305 -19.58 3.51 -6.00
C LEU A 305 -18.31 3.94 -6.73
N PHE A 306 -17.83 3.15 -7.69
CA PHE A 306 -16.69 3.50 -8.52
C PHE A 306 -16.89 4.86 -9.19
N ASP A 307 -18.02 5.08 -9.86
CA ASP A 307 -18.33 6.35 -10.54
C ASP A 307 -18.29 7.54 -9.57
N VAL A 308 -18.91 7.39 -8.39
CA VAL A 308 -18.94 8.44 -7.36
C VAL A 308 -17.54 8.74 -6.83
N LEU A 309 -16.74 7.71 -6.53
CA LEU A 309 -15.35 7.86 -6.07
C LEU A 309 -14.49 8.56 -7.14
N HIS A 310 -14.77 8.34 -8.43
CA HIS A 310 -14.11 9.02 -9.56
C HIS A 310 -14.69 10.39 -9.91
N GLY A 311 -15.59 10.92 -9.07
CA GLY A 311 -16.04 12.30 -9.16
C GLY A 311 -17.38 12.50 -9.85
N LYS A 312 -18.17 11.46 -10.13
CA LYS A 312 -19.54 11.68 -10.58
C LYS A 312 -20.31 12.43 -9.49
N SER A 313 -21.07 13.46 -9.89
CA SER A 313 -21.73 14.38 -8.97
C SER A 313 -22.70 13.65 -8.04
N ILE A 314 -22.70 14.03 -6.76
CA ILE A 314 -23.66 13.52 -5.76
C ILE A 314 -25.08 13.99 -6.05
N GLU A 315 -25.24 15.16 -6.67
CA GLU A 315 -26.57 15.65 -7.07
C GLU A 315 -27.22 14.73 -8.12
N VAL A 316 -26.40 14.01 -8.88
CA VAL A 316 -26.86 13.02 -9.88
C VAL A 316 -26.94 11.61 -9.27
N MET A 317 -26.06 11.30 -8.31
CA MET A 317 -25.88 9.94 -7.78
C MET A 317 -26.52 9.72 -6.39
N GLY A 318 -27.18 10.72 -5.81
CA GLY A 318 -27.70 10.67 -4.44
C GLY A 318 -28.68 9.51 -4.22
N ASP A 319 -29.71 9.41 -5.05
CA ASP A 319 -30.71 8.34 -4.99
C ASP A 319 -30.08 6.96 -5.24
N THR A 320 -29.10 6.92 -6.15
CA THR A 320 -28.30 5.72 -6.44
C THR A 320 -27.52 5.26 -5.21
N LEU A 321 -26.87 6.17 -4.48
CA LEU A 321 -26.13 5.83 -3.27
C LEU A 321 -27.06 5.35 -2.17
N GLN A 322 -28.22 5.98 -2.00
CA GLN A 322 -29.24 5.54 -1.04
C GLN A 322 -29.76 4.14 -1.38
N MET A 323 -30.00 3.85 -2.66
CA MET A 323 -30.38 2.51 -3.14
C MET A 323 -29.29 1.49 -2.80
N VAL A 324 -28.03 1.76 -3.14
CA VAL A 324 -26.90 0.87 -2.80
C VAL A 324 -26.84 0.62 -1.29
N ILE A 325 -27.01 1.64 -0.46
CA ILE A 325 -27.01 1.48 1.01
C ILE A 325 -28.18 0.60 1.44
N ALA A 326 -29.41 0.88 0.98
CA ALA A 326 -30.60 0.13 1.36
C ALA A 326 -30.55 -1.35 0.93
N GLU A 327 -30.04 -1.64 -0.27
CA GLU A 327 -29.87 -3.01 -0.77
C GLU A 327 -28.78 -3.78 -0.02
N ASN A 328 -27.83 -3.08 0.59
CA ASN A 328 -26.76 -3.66 1.42
C ASN A 328 -27.03 -3.56 2.92
N THR A 329 -28.23 -3.17 3.35
CA THR A 329 -28.61 -3.19 4.76
C THR A 329 -29.53 -4.38 5.00
N LEU A 330 -29.13 -5.31 5.85
CA LEU A 330 -29.91 -6.49 6.20
C LEU A 330 -30.77 -6.19 7.42
N TYR A 331 -32.07 -6.40 7.28
CA TYR A 331 -33.09 -6.25 8.32
C TYR A 331 -33.63 -7.62 8.71
N LYS A 332 -33.89 -7.78 10.01
CA LYS A 332 -34.59 -8.93 10.55
C LYS A 332 -36.06 -8.58 10.73
N HIS A 333 -36.88 -9.06 9.81
CA HIS A 333 -38.32 -8.93 9.93
C HIS A 333 -38.87 -10.05 10.79
N ILE A 334 -39.65 -9.72 11.83
CA ILE A 334 -40.32 -10.72 12.68
C ILE A 334 -41.82 -10.67 12.38
N SER A 335 -42.34 -11.72 11.76
CA SER A 335 -43.76 -11.88 11.50
C SER A 335 -44.38 -12.85 12.50
N HIS A 336 -45.58 -12.54 12.99
CA HIS A 336 -46.36 -13.45 13.83
C HIS A 336 -47.38 -14.19 12.96
N VAL A 337 -47.12 -15.45 12.67
CA VAL A 337 -48.00 -16.30 11.85
C VAL A 337 -48.57 -17.39 12.76
N HIS A 338 -49.89 -17.42 12.92
CA HIS A 338 -50.60 -18.37 13.80
C HIS A 338 -50.08 -18.39 15.27
N GLY A 339 -49.69 -17.23 15.80
CA GLY A 339 -49.19 -17.11 17.19
C GLY A 339 -47.71 -17.45 17.39
N TRP A 340 -46.99 -17.83 16.33
CA TRP A 340 -45.54 -18.10 16.38
C TRP A 340 -44.76 -16.95 15.72
N ALA A 341 -43.69 -16.51 16.37
CA ALA A 341 -42.77 -15.54 15.79
C ALA A 341 -41.85 -16.25 14.79
N GLN A 342 -41.84 -15.77 13.54
CA GLN A 342 -40.92 -16.20 12.50
C GLN A 342 -40.01 -15.02 12.11
N ALA A 343 -38.70 -15.19 12.28
CA ALA A 343 -37.71 -14.22 11.84
C ALA A 343 -37.26 -14.52 10.42
N THR A 344 -37.32 -13.51 9.55
CA THR A 344 -36.85 -13.59 8.15
C THR A 344 -35.84 -12.48 7.91
N ASP A 345 -34.66 -12.85 7.41
CA ASP A 345 -33.64 -11.90 6.97
C ASP A 345 -34.00 -11.38 5.58
N MET A 346 -34.06 -10.06 5.39
CA MET A 346 -34.30 -9.42 4.10
C MET A 346 -33.55 -8.09 4.00
N SER A 347 -33.31 -7.58 2.78
CA SER A 347 -32.70 -6.25 2.64
C SER A 347 -33.68 -5.15 3.05
N MET A 348 -33.18 -3.97 3.45
CA MET A 348 -34.04 -2.81 3.74
C MET A 348 -34.88 -2.42 2.52
N ALA A 349 -34.31 -2.55 1.32
CA ALA A 349 -35.05 -2.33 0.07
C ALA A 349 -36.23 -3.32 -0.07
N ALA A 350 -36.01 -4.61 0.20
CA ALA A 350 -37.06 -5.62 0.17
C ALA A 350 -38.13 -5.37 1.25
N TYR A 351 -37.71 -4.96 2.45
CA TYR A 351 -38.64 -4.60 3.53
C TYR A 351 -39.52 -3.41 3.16
N LYS A 352 -38.93 -2.31 2.65
CA LYS A 352 -39.69 -1.14 2.18
C LYS A 352 -40.67 -1.51 1.07
N ALA A 353 -40.28 -2.39 0.15
CA ALA A 353 -41.18 -2.87 -0.90
C ALA A 353 -42.33 -3.72 -0.35
N LEU A 354 -42.08 -4.54 0.68
CA LEU A 354 -43.10 -5.35 1.35
C LEU A 354 -44.15 -4.48 2.04
N VAL A 355 -43.72 -3.49 2.84
CA VAL A 355 -44.62 -2.60 3.60
C VAL A 355 -45.39 -1.65 2.67
N SER A 356 -44.80 -1.28 1.53
CA SER A 356 -45.46 -0.40 0.55
C SER A 356 -46.48 -1.14 -0.35
N ALA A 357 -46.55 -2.47 -0.29
CA ALA A 357 -47.50 -3.23 -1.08
C ALA A 357 -48.93 -3.07 -0.52
N PRO A 358 -49.96 -2.92 -1.36
CA PRO A 358 -51.34 -2.82 -0.89
C PRO A 358 -51.74 -4.07 -0.11
N VAL A 359 -51.97 -3.89 1.19
CA VAL A 359 -52.27 -4.97 2.14
C VAL A 359 -53.62 -5.62 1.81
N THR A 360 -53.61 -6.92 1.50
CA THR A 360 -54.84 -7.71 1.28
C THR A 360 -55.29 -8.51 2.50
N ALA A 361 -54.60 -8.48 3.64
CA ALA A 361 -55.05 -9.13 4.87
C ALA A 361 -54.46 -8.49 6.15
N ALA A 362 -55.23 -8.52 7.23
CA ALA A 362 -54.86 -8.01 8.55
C ALA A 362 -53.61 -8.73 9.12
N VAL A 363 -52.45 -8.09 9.00
CA VAL A 363 -51.20 -8.48 9.66
C VAL A 363 -50.83 -7.37 10.64
N GLN A 364 -50.55 -7.73 11.88
CA GLN A 364 -50.03 -6.80 12.88
C GLN A 364 -48.51 -6.75 12.71
N GLU A 365 -47.99 -5.62 12.22
CA GLU A 365 -46.57 -5.42 11.91
C GLU A 365 -45.85 -4.78 13.11
N VAL A 366 -44.66 -5.28 13.45
CA VAL A 366 -43.80 -4.70 14.49
C VAL A 366 -42.40 -4.51 13.91
N GLU A 367 -41.94 -3.26 13.84
CA GLU A 367 -40.59 -2.90 13.39
C GLU A 367 -39.55 -3.17 14.47
N LEU A 368 -38.54 -3.98 14.13
CA LEU A 368 -37.45 -4.31 15.04
C LEU A 368 -36.10 -4.19 14.30
N ILE A 369 -35.19 -3.36 14.83
CA ILE A 369 -33.79 -3.35 14.41
C ILE A 369 -33.00 -4.33 15.28
N VAL A 370 -32.15 -5.13 14.65
CA VAL A 370 -31.21 -5.99 15.36
C VAL A 370 -29.82 -5.40 15.27
N ASP A 371 -29.24 -5.08 16.42
CA ASP A 371 -27.89 -4.51 16.49
C ASP A 371 -26.80 -5.56 16.18
N SER A 372 -25.55 -5.10 16.05
CA SER A 372 -24.38 -5.93 15.79
C SER A 372 -24.06 -6.99 16.87
N ARG A 373 -24.79 -7.00 17.99
CA ARG A 373 -24.69 -7.99 19.08
C ARG A 373 -25.90 -8.93 19.11
N GLY A 374 -26.84 -8.80 18.18
CA GLY A 374 -28.06 -9.60 18.13
C GLY A 374 -29.17 -9.10 19.03
N ASN A 375 -29.07 -7.89 19.61
CA ASN A 375 -30.13 -7.33 20.44
C ASN A 375 -31.22 -6.73 19.56
N ILE A 376 -32.47 -7.04 19.91
CA ILE A 376 -33.67 -6.55 19.23
C ILE A 376 -34.09 -5.24 19.91
N ASN A 377 -34.07 -4.12 19.17
CA ASN A 377 -34.55 -2.83 19.62
C ASN A 377 -35.81 -2.44 18.82
N PRO A 378 -36.94 -2.08 19.46
CA PRO A 378 -38.11 -1.60 18.75
C PRO A 378 -37.86 -0.20 18.16
N LEU A 379 -38.23 -0.01 16.89
CA LEU A 379 -38.51 1.33 16.36
C LEU A 379 -39.91 1.74 16.81
N GLU A 380 -40.11 3.03 17.08
CA GLU A 380 -41.38 3.58 17.56
C GLU A 380 -42.59 3.00 16.80
N CYS A 381 -43.54 2.42 17.54
CA CYS A 381 -44.77 1.86 16.98
C CYS A 381 -45.59 2.96 16.29
N HIS A 382 -45.63 2.96 14.96
CA HIS A 382 -46.66 3.67 14.22
C HIS A 382 -47.89 2.77 14.07
N GLU A 383 -48.91 2.99 14.90
CA GLU A 383 -50.24 2.43 14.67
C GLU A 383 -50.88 3.09 13.44
N TYR A 384 -50.80 2.43 12.28
CA TYR A 384 -51.66 2.77 11.14
C TYR A 384 -53.05 2.19 11.36
N TYR A 385 -53.93 2.93 12.04
CA TYR A 385 -55.37 2.67 11.97
C TYR A 385 -55.92 3.19 10.64
N SER A 386 -56.14 2.29 9.68
CA SER A 386 -56.95 2.56 8.49
C SER A 386 -58.43 2.60 8.88
N GLN A 387 -58.92 3.79 9.26
CA GLN A 387 -60.37 4.02 9.29
C GLN A 387 -60.84 4.41 7.89
N ILE A 388 -61.42 3.42 7.19
CA ILE A 388 -62.25 3.65 5.99
C ILE A 388 -63.70 3.82 6.48
N PRO A 389 -64.37 4.98 6.30
CA PRO A 389 -65.81 5.06 6.46
C PRO A 389 -66.50 4.78 5.12
N PHE A 390 -67.55 3.95 5.16
CA PHE A 390 -68.61 3.89 4.15
C PHE A 390 -69.57 5.07 4.29
#